data_AF-A0A1M6TE41-F1
#
_entry.id   AF-A0A1M6TE41-F1
#
_cell.length_a   1.000
_cell.length_b   1.000
_cell.length_c   1.000
_cell.angle_alpha   90.00
_cell.angle_beta   90.00
_cell.angle_gamma   90.00
#
_symmetry.space_group_name_H-M   'P 1'
#
loop_
_entity.id
_entity.type
_entity.pdbx_description
1 polymer ?
#
loop_
_entity_poly.entity_id
_entity_poly.type
_entity_poly.pdbx_seq_one_letter_code
_entity_poly.pdbx_strand_id
1 'polypeptide(L)'
;ILSARLSSRPLAWSIVGADQMARLRVHRANGGKVYETMIKKRKEKQKEKRIEKLDKRVVKRKLNKKVEEKIDNITVLNIGKRTWASELLKSVRGA
;
A
#
# COMPACT_ATOMS: atom_id res chain seq x y z
N ILE A 1 -28.80 -10.15 22.18
CA ILE A 1 -27.86 -9.71 21.11
C ILE A 1 -27.76 -10.74 19.98
N LEU A 2 -27.49 -12.02 20.27
CA LEU A 2 -27.30 -13.04 19.23
C LEU A 2 -28.54 -13.32 18.37
N SER A 3 -29.74 -13.31 18.97
CA SER A 3 -31.01 -13.50 18.27
C SER A 3 -31.67 -12.19 17.82
N ALA A 4 -31.04 -11.03 18.06
CA ALA A 4 -31.64 -9.74 17.75
C ALA A 4 -31.56 -9.44 16.25
N ARG A 5 -32.65 -8.90 15.70
CA ARG A 5 -32.74 -8.56 14.28
C ARG A 5 -31.66 -7.53 13.89
N LEU A 6 -30.94 -7.80 12.79
CA LEU A 6 -29.93 -6.88 12.28
C LEU A 6 -30.53 -5.62 11.64
N SER A 7 -31.56 -5.79 10.81
CA SER A 7 -32.25 -4.69 10.13
C SER A 7 -33.68 -5.07 9.82
N SER A 8 -34.53 -4.11 9.40
CA SER A 8 -35.89 -4.39 8.93
C SER A 8 -35.94 -5.29 7.70
N ARG A 9 -34.82 -5.51 6.98
CA ARG A 9 -34.72 -6.42 5.82
C ARG A 9 -33.33 -7.08 5.79
N PRO A 10 -33.06 -8.08 6.65
CA PRO A 10 -31.74 -8.71 6.72
C PRO A 10 -31.40 -9.49 5.44
N LEU A 11 -32.41 -9.95 4.69
CA LEU A 11 -32.25 -10.60 3.39
C LEU A 11 -31.81 -9.65 2.26
N ALA A 12 -31.97 -8.33 2.44
CA ALA A 12 -31.48 -7.35 1.46
C ALA A 12 -29.96 -7.16 1.53
N TRP A 13 -29.30 -7.76 2.53
CA TRP A 13 -27.86 -7.71 2.71
C TRP A 13 -27.23 -8.97 2.12
N SER A 14 -25.98 -8.85 1.68
CA SER A 14 -25.20 -10.04 1.36
C SER A 14 -25.00 -10.87 2.63
N ILE A 15 -24.96 -12.20 2.48
CA ILE A 15 -24.75 -13.14 3.59
C ILE A 15 -23.48 -12.77 4.38
N VAL A 16 -22.41 -12.46 3.65
CA VAL A 16 -21.12 -12.04 4.22
C VAL A 16 -21.23 -10.73 4.98
N GLY A 17 -21.92 -9.72 4.43
CA GLY A 17 -22.09 -8.43 5.10
C GLY A 17 -22.95 -8.52 6.35
N ALA A 18 -23.99 -9.36 6.33
CA ALA A 18 -24.82 -9.64 7.48
C ALA A 18 -24.02 -10.32 8.62
N ASP A 19 -23.20 -11.33 8.29
CA ASP A 19 -22.32 -12.01 9.26
C ASP A 19 -21.28 -11.04 9.85
N GLN A 20 -20.60 -10.24 9.01
CA GLN A 20 -19.64 -9.23 9.47
C GLN A 20 -20.27 -8.24 10.45
N MET A 21 -21.50 -7.80 10.17
CA MET A 21 -22.21 -6.88 11.07
C MET A 21 -22.62 -7.55 12.37
N ALA A 22 -23.06 -8.82 12.34
CA ALA A 22 -23.37 -9.58 13.54
C ALA A 22 -22.13 -9.67 14.45
N ARG A 23 -20.96 -10.02 13.89
CA ARG A 23 -19.68 -10.07 14.61
C ARG A 23 -19.30 -8.72 15.20
N LEU A 24 -19.47 -7.63 14.46
CA LEU A 24 -19.21 -6.28 14.97
C LEU A 24 -20.12 -5.90 16.14
N ARG A 25 -21.40 -6.26 16.08
CA ARG A 25 -22.35 -6.03 17.19
C ARG A 25 -21.96 -6.81 18.44
N VAL A 26 -21.59 -8.08 18.30
CA VAL A 26 -21.09 -8.90 19.41
C VAL A 26 -19.82 -8.29 20.00
N HIS A 27 -18.86 -7.92 19.16
CA HIS A 27 -17.63 -7.29 19.61
C HIS A 27 -17.88 -6.00 20.39
N ARG A 28 -18.80 -5.14 19.91
CA ARG A 28 -19.20 -3.92 20.61
C ARG A 28 -19.87 -4.22 21.95
N ALA A 29 -20.77 -5.21 22.00
CA ALA A 29 -21.43 -5.62 23.23
C ALA A 29 -20.45 -6.15 24.28
N ASN A 30 -19.38 -6.80 23.84
CA ASN A 30 -18.29 -7.27 24.70
C ASN A 30 -17.33 -6.14 25.15
N GLY A 31 -17.67 -4.87 24.94
CA GLY A 31 -16.82 -3.73 25.30
C GLY A 31 -15.73 -3.39 24.27
N GLY A 32 -15.76 -4.04 23.10
CA GLY A 32 -14.80 -3.81 22.04
C GLY A 32 -14.92 -2.42 21.42
N LYS A 33 -13.81 -1.66 21.42
CA LYS A 33 -13.72 -0.32 20.84
C LYS A 33 -13.27 -0.38 19.38
N VAL A 34 -14.25 -0.51 18.48
CA VAL A 34 -14.04 -0.67 17.02
C VAL A 34 -13.26 0.51 16.42
N TYR A 35 -13.58 1.74 16.82
CA TYR A 35 -12.97 2.93 16.25
C TYR A 35 -11.48 3.04 16.62
N GLU A 36 -11.13 2.76 17.87
CA GLU A 36 -9.74 2.77 18.33
C GLU A 36 -8.90 1.71 17.61
N THR A 37 -9.42 0.50 17.47
CA THR A 37 -8.73 -0.58 16.74
C THR A 37 -8.54 -0.24 15.27
N MET A 38 -9.54 0.36 14.62
CA MET A 38 -9.43 0.82 13.22
C MET A 38 -8.37 1.91 13.05
N ILE A 39 -8.32 2.90 13.94
CA ILE A 39 -7.30 3.95 13.91
C ILE A 39 -5.90 3.37 14.09
N LYS A 40 -5.72 2.46 15.06
CA LYS A 40 -4.43 1.80 15.31
C LYS A 40 -3.93 1.09 14.04
N LYS A 41 -4.77 0.24 13.43
CA LYS A 41 -4.44 -0.44 12.17
C LYS A 41 -4.08 0.53 11.04
N ARG A 42 -4.82 1.65 10.91
CA ARG A 42 -4.51 2.67 9.90
C ARG A 42 -3.16 3.33 10.15
N LYS A 43 -2.82 3.63 11.41
CA LYS A 43 -1.53 4.22 11.79
C LYS A 43 -0.37 3.25 11.53
N GLU A 44 -0.54 1.97 11.85
CA GLU A 44 0.45 0.91 11.55
C GLU A 44 0.73 0.81 10.06
N LYS A 45 -0.33 0.70 9.23
CA LYS A 45 -0.20 0.65 7.77
C LYS A 45 0.48 1.91 7.20
N GLN A 46 0.25 3.08 7.79
CA GLN A 46 0.94 4.31 7.40
C GLN A 46 2.43 4.28 7.79
N LYS A 47 2.76 3.72 8.96
CA LYS A 47 4.14 3.56 9.43
C LYS A 47 4.91 2.60 8.52
N GLU A 48 4.33 1.45 8.19
CA GLU A 48 4.91 0.48 7.24
C GLU A 48 5.21 1.12 5.88
N LYS A 49 4.24 1.82 5.30
CA LYS A 49 4.44 2.55 4.04
C LYS A 49 5.53 3.61 4.12
N ARG A 50 5.71 4.26 5.28
CA ARG A 50 6.80 5.23 5.48
C ARG A 50 8.15 4.53 5.55
N ILE A 51 8.25 3.41 6.26
CA ILE A 51 9.46 2.59 6.35
C ILE A 51 9.85 2.10 4.95
N GLU A 52 8.91 1.51 4.21
CA GLU A 52 9.16 1.03 2.85
C GLU A 52 9.68 2.15 1.92
N LYS A 53 9.12 3.36 2.02
CA LYS A 53 9.60 4.53 1.26
C LYS A 53 11.00 4.97 1.69
N LEU A 54 11.30 4.93 2.98
CA LEU A 54 12.62 5.27 3.51
C LEU A 54 13.65 4.24 3.06
N ASP A 55 13.34 2.95 3.13
CA ASP A 55 14.23 1.88 2.68
C ASP A 55 14.55 2.02 1.19
N LYS A 56 13.53 2.23 0.34
CA LYS A 56 13.73 2.53 -1.09
C LYS A 56 14.63 3.74 -1.30
N ARG A 57 14.48 4.79 -0.50
CA ARG A 57 15.32 5.99 -0.58
C ARG A 57 16.76 5.72 -0.13
N VAL A 58 16.97 4.97 0.94
CA VAL A 58 18.29 4.62 1.46
C VAL A 58 19.02 3.73 0.47
N VAL A 59 18.34 2.71 -0.08
CA VAL A 59 18.88 1.85 -1.14
C VAL A 59 19.25 2.68 -2.37
N LYS A 60 18.36 3.56 -2.85
CA LYS A 60 18.66 4.45 -3.99
C LYS A 60 19.87 5.36 -3.71
N ARG A 61 19.98 5.94 -2.51
CA ARG A 61 21.14 6.75 -2.11
C ARG A 61 22.43 5.95 -2.06
N LYS A 62 22.40 4.73 -1.51
CA LYS A 62 23.57 3.83 -1.46
C LYS A 62 24.03 3.43 -2.85
N LEU A 63 23.09 3.10 -3.75
CA LEU A 63 23.38 2.82 -5.16
C LEU A 63 24.03 4.03 -5.82
N ASN A 64 23.42 5.22 -5.71
CA ASN A 64 23.99 6.45 -6.27
C ASN A 64 25.35 6.84 -5.67
N LYS A 65 25.67 6.44 -4.43
CA LYS A 65 27.00 6.68 -3.83
C LYS A 65 28.04 5.69 -4.34
N LYS A 66 27.66 4.43 -4.58
CA LYS A 66 28.55 3.40 -5.14
C LYS A 66 28.84 3.62 -6.62
N VAL A 67 27.88 4.18 -7.35
CA VAL A 67 28.00 4.48 -8.77
C VAL A 67 28.55 5.89 -8.93
N GLU A 68 29.82 6.01 -9.31
CA GLU A 68 30.42 7.31 -9.68
C GLU A 68 29.95 7.82 -11.05
N GLU A 69 29.22 6.99 -11.80
CA GLU A 69 28.70 7.38 -13.11
C GLU A 69 27.63 8.47 -13.00
N LYS A 70 27.84 9.57 -13.74
CA LYS A 70 26.77 10.52 -14.06
C LYS A 70 25.85 9.88 -15.08
N ILE A 71 24.60 9.62 -14.67
CA ILE A 71 23.54 9.00 -15.48
C ILE A 71 23.36 9.63 -16.88
N ASP A 72 23.77 10.89 -17.06
CA ASP A 72 23.64 11.64 -18.32
C ASP A 72 24.91 11.67 -19.19
N ASN A 73 25.93 10.86 -18.88
CA ASN A 73 27.18 10.79 -19.67
C ASN A 73 27.05 9.93 -20.95
N ILE A 74 25.97 9.15 -21.09
CA ILE A 74 25.75 8.29 -22.26
C ILE A 74 24.95 9.07 -23.31
N THR A 75 25.59 9.46 -24.41
CA THR A 75 24.97 10.26 -25.49
C THR A 75 23.76 9.59 -26.14
N VAL A 76 23.77 8.26 -26.28
CA VAL A 76 22.64 7.47 -26.82
C VAL A 76 21.34 7.68 -26.03
N LEU A 77 21.42 7.98 -24.73
CA LEU A 77 20.26 8.28 -23.91
C LEU A 77 19.73 9.71 -24.10
N ASN A 78 20.58 10.66 -24.51
CA ASN A 78 20.26 12.09 -24.68
C ASN A 78 19.77 12.46 -26.09
N ILE A 79 20.09 11.65 -27.10
CA ILE A 79 19.77 11.91 -28.52
C ILE A 79 18.26 11.80 -28.82
N GLY A 80 17.45 11.25 -27.91
CA GLY A 80 15.98 11.16 -28.05
C GLY A 80 15.48 10.08 -29.02
N LYS A 81 16.38 9.40 -29.75
CA LYS A 81 16.04 8.27 -30.62
C LYS A 81 15.58 7.05 -29.78
N ARG A 82 14.46 6.44 -30.16
CA ARG A 82 13.96 5.19 -29.57
C ARG A 82 14.55 3.99 -30.31
N THR A 83 15.67 3.50 -29.82
CA THR A 83 16.25 2.21 -30.23
C THR A 83 16.09 1.18 -29.11
N TRP A 84 16.16 -0.12 -29.46
CA TRP A 84 16.13 -1.21 -28.48
C TRP A 84 17.21 -1.05 -27.39
N ALA A 85 18.42 -0.65 -27.79
CA ALA A 85 19.50 -0.35 -26.86
C ALA A 85 19.16 0.83 -25.92
N SER A 86 18.55 1.91 -26.46
CA SER A 86 18.14 3.06 -25.64
C SER A 86 17.03 2.72 -24.64
N GLU A 87 16.12 1.82 -25.03
CA GLU A 87 14.97 1.40 -24.21
C GLU A 87 15.41 0.45 -23.08
N LEU A 88 16.32 -0.46 -23.38
CA LEU A 88 17.00 -1.30 -22.38
C LEU A 88 17.81 -0.48 -21.38
N LEU A 89 18.59 0.50 -21.85
CA LEU A 89 19.37 1.36 -20.95
C LEU A 89 18.47 2.26 -20.07
N LYS A 90 17.31 2.70 -20.59
CA LYS A 90 16.32 3.44 -19.80
C LYS A 90 15.70 2.61 -18.68
N SER A 91 15.47 1.32 -18.89
CA SER A 91 14.95 0.44 -17.83
C SER A 91 15.95 0.25 -16.70
N VAL A 92 17.25 0.19 -17.02
CA VAL A 92 18.36 0.11 -16.04
C VAL A 92 18.56 1.43 -15.28
N ARG A 93 18.38 2.59 -15.93
CA ARG A 93 18.41 3.92 -15.30
C ARG A 93 17.35 4.08 -14.20
N GLY A 94 16.30 3.27 -14.22
CA GLY A 94 15.15 3.37 -13.33
C GLY A 94 14.28 4.55 -13.75
N ALA A 95 13.19 4.26 -14.45
CA ALA A 95 12.06 5.17 -14.57
C ALA A 95 11.49 5.52 -13.18
#